data_AF-A0A396QQ05-F1
#
_entry.id   AF-A0A396QQ05-F1
#
_cell.length_a   1.000
_cell.length_b   1.000
_cell.length_c   1.000
_cell.angle_alpha   90.00
_cell.angle_beta   90.00
_cell.angle_gamma   90.00
#
_symmetry.space_group_name_H-M   'P 1'
#
loop_
_entity.id
_entity.type
_entity.pdbx_description
1 polymer ?
#
loop_
_entity_poly.entity_id
_entity_poly.type
_entity_poly.pdbx_seq_one_letter_code
_entity_poly.pdbx_strand_id
1 'polypeptide(L)'
;METSKEILVQYCELREEIKDIRERIDRDKLRLERIEEEGMVSDTVRGTRKDGTIGSIKITGFPVPEYEEAKAMMKKRVAKLGILEDELQEALNAVDDYIASIPKSDLRQMFRLYYLDDLTWRQVATNMNVRFPKRRIKYTEDSCRKRHDRFLEKI
;
A
#
# COMPACT_ATOMS: atom_id res chain seq x y z
N MET A 1 8.09 -11.35 -26.69
CA MET A 1 7.66 -12.07 -25.47
C MET A 1 8.59 -11.68 -24.32
N GLU A 2 8.65 -10.39 -24.02
CA GLU A 2 9.34 -9.81 -22.85
C GLU A 2 8.29 -9.34 -21.82
N THR A 3 7.09 -9.06 -22.32
CA THR A 3 5.94 -8.45 -21.65
C THR A 3 5.31 -9.29 -20.52
N SER A 4 5.39 -10.63 -20.55
CA SER A 4 4.63 -11.48 -19.62
C SER A 4 5.20 -11.53 -18.20
N LYS A 5 6.53 -11.56 -18.07
CA LYS A 5 7.19 -11.50 -16.75
C LYS A 5 7.15 -10.07 -16.20
N GLU A 6 7.28 -9.08 -17.07
CA GLU A 6 7.20 -7.66 -16.75
C GLU A 6 5.84 -7.31 -16.12
N ILE A 7 4.72 -7.82 -16.66
CA ILE A 7 3.38 -7.61 -16.08
C ILE A 7 3.33 -8.02 -14.60
N LEU A 8 3.89 -9.19 -14.26
CA LEU A 8 3.89 -9.69 -12.87
C LEU A 8 4.81 -8.86 -11.97
N VAL A 9 5.98 -8.47 -12.48
CA VAL A 9 6.94 -7.65 -11.74
C VAL A 9 6.35 -6.26 -11.47
N GLN A 10 5.83 -5.59 -12.49
CA GLN A 10 5.21 -4.28 -12.39
C GLN A 10 4.06 -4.28 -11.38
N TYR A 11 3.20 -5.29 -11.42
CA TYR A 11 2.13 -5.44 -10.43
C TYR A 11 2.66 -5.59 -9.00
N CYS A 12 3.69 -6.42 -8.77
CA CYS A 12 4.31 -6.57 -7.46
C CYS A 12 4.97 -5.27 -6.97
N GLU A 13 5.68 -4.56 -7.85
CA GLU A 13 6.34 -3.28 -7.53
C GLU A 13 5.31 -2.19 -7.18
N LEU A 14 4.23 -2.06 -7.96
CA LEU A 14 3.14 -1.12 -7.69
C LEU A 14 2.47 -1.38 -6.33
N ARG A 15 2.27 -2.66 -5.97
CA ARG A 15 1.72 -3.02 -4.65
C ARG A 15 2.61 -2.53 -3.49
N GLU A 16 3.92 -2.73 -3.61
CA GLU A 16 4.86 -2.26 -2.59
C GLU A 16 4.96 -0.72 -2.56
N GLU A 17 4.90 -0.04 -3.71
CA GLU A 17 4.86 1.43 -3.75
C GLU A 17 3.61 1.98 -3.04
N ILE A 18 2.43 1.41 -3.31
CA ILE A 18 1.17 1.79 -2.64
C ILE A 18 1.28 1.59 -1.13
N LYS A 19 1.89 0.49 -0.69
CA LYS A 19 2.10 0.22 0.73
C LYS A 19 3.00 1.27 1.38
N ASP A 20 4.15 1.61 0.78
CA ASP A 20 5.04 2.67 1.28
C ASP A 20 4.33 4.04 1.32
N ILE A 21 3.52 4.37 0.30
CA ILE A 21 2.77 5.63 0.30
C ILE A 21 1.72 5.66 1.42
N ARG A 22 1.00 4.56 1.66
CA ARG A 22 0.04 4.47 2.78
C ARG A 22 0.74 4.67 4.12
N GLU A 23 1.88 4.00 4.34
CA GLU A 23 2.68 4.18 5.56
C GLU A 23 3.17 5.63 5.73
N ARG A 24 3.54 6.32 4.64
CA ARG A 24 3.91 7.74 4.68
C ARG A 24 2.74 8.65 5.03
N ILE A 25 1.57 8.39 4.46
CA ILE A 25 0.34 9.14 4.77
C ILE A 25 -0.02 8.96 6.24
N ASP A 26 0.10 7.76 6.79
CA ASP A 26 -0.18 7.51 8.20
C ASP A 26 0.82 8.24 9.12
N ARG A 27 2.10 8.28 8.75
CA ARG A 27 3.09 9.12 9.45
C ARG A 27 2.75 10.61 9.38
N ASP A 28 2.27 11.11 8.24
CA ASP A 28 1.84 12.50 8.11
C ASP A 28 0.62 12.82 9.00
N LYS A 29 -0.34 11.90 9.10
CA LYS A 29 -1.50 12.04 10.00
C LYS A 29 -1.06 12.16 11.46
N LEU A 30 -0.21 11.25 11.91
CA LEU A 30 0.35 11.29 13.27
C LEU A 30 1.12 12.59 13.54
N ARG A 31 1.84 13.10 12.53
CA ARG A 31 2.52 14.39 12.65
C ARG A 31 1.54 15.55 12.78
N LEU A 32 0.47 15.56 11.99
CA LEU A 32 -0.57 16.59 12.07
C LEU A 32 -1.29 16.56 13.42
N GLU A 33 -1.66 15.38 13.90
CA GLU A 33 -2.27 15.18 15.22
C GLU A 33 -1.38 15.77 16.32
N ARG A 34 -0.07 15.49 16.30
CA ARG A 34 0.87 16.06 17.26
C ARG A 34 0.94 17.58 17.20
N ILE A 35 0.94 18.17 16.00
CA ILE A 35 0.94 19.63 15.82
C ILE A 35 -0.37 20.23 16.37
N GLU A 36 -1.51 19.56 16.18
CA GLU A 36 -2.79 20.01 16.71
C GLU A 36 -2.83 19.92 18.25
N GLU A 37 -2.31 18.84 18.84
CA GLU A 37 -2.26 18.62 20.29
C GLU A 37 -1.29 19.55 21.01
N GLU A 38 -0.05 19.69 20.51
CA GLU A 38 1.01 20.46 21.15
C GLU A 38 1.01 21.94 20.74
N GLY A 39 0.40 22.26 19.58
CA GLY A 39 0.50 23.57 18.97
C GLY A 39 -0.27 24.67 19.69
N MET A 40 -1.29 24.34 20.49
CA MET A 40 -2.09 25.33 21.19
C MET A 40 -1.42 25.76 22.50
N VAL A 41 -0.74 26.90 22.50
CA VAL A 41 -0.15 27.50 23.69
C VAL A 41 -0.94 28.75 24.09
N SER A 42 -1.34 28.88 25.36
CA SER A 42 -2.00 30.08 25.86
C SER A 42 -1.23 30.71 27.00
N ASP A 43 -0.94 32.00 26.91
CA ASP A 43 -0.35 32.79 28.00
C ASP A 43 -1.31 33.93 28.41
N THR A 44 -1.21 34.38 29.67
CA THR A 44 -2.01 35.48 30.19
C THR A 44 -1.11 36.64 30.62
N VAL A 45 -1.17 37.73 29.87
CA VAL A 45 -0.41 38.95 30.17
C VAL A 45 -1.33 40.04 30.71
N ARG A 46 -0.78 40.99 31.48
CA ARG A 46 -1.52 42.16 31.93
C ARG A 46 -1.38 43.27 30.89
N GLY A 47 -2.50 43.81 30.41
CA GLY A 47 -2.48 44.84 29.38
C GLY A 47 -3.77 45.64 29.32
N THR A 48 -3.77 46.66 28.47
CA THR A 48 -4.94 47.51 28.23
C THR A 48 -5.81 46.88 27.16
N ARG A 49 -7.08 46.67 27.47
CA ARG A 49 -8.08 46.12 26.55
C ARG A 49 -8.56 47.19 25.57
N LYS A 50 -9.28 46.77 24.53
CA LYS A 50 -9.84 47.68 23.50
C LYS A 50 -10.79 48.74 24.09
N ASP A 51 -11.38 48.48 25.25
CA ASP A 51 -12.25 49.40 25.99
C ASP A 51 -11.49 50.36 26.93
N GLY A 52 -10.15 50.31 26.94
CA GLY A 52 -9.29 51.13 27.79
C GLY A 52 -9.08 50.60 29.21
N THR A 53 -9.73 49.49 29.60
CA THR A 53 -9.54 48.89 30.93
C THR A 53 -8.24 48.10 31.01
N ILE A 54 -7.51 48.21 32.13
CA ILE A 54 -6.32 47.39 32.38
C ILE A 54 -6.76 46.08 33.03
N GLY A 55 -6.45 44.96 32.38
CA GLY A 55 -6.85 43.63 32.87
C GLY A 55 -5.97 42.52 32.32
N SER A 56 -6.29 41.29 32.69
CA SER A 56 -5.69 40.11 32.08
C SER A 56 -6.16 39.96 30.63
N ILE A 57 -5.24 39.65 29.73
CA ILE A 57 -5.46 39.35 28.32
C ILE A 57 -4.87 37.98 28.04
N LYS A 58 -5.68 37.05 27.51
CA LYS A 58 -5.21 35.73 27.09
C LYS A 58 -4.72 35.82 25.64
N ILE A 59 -3.48 35.44 25.40
CA ILE A 59 -2.86 35.34 24.07
C ILE A 59 -2.73 33.85 23.76
N THR A 60 -3.17 33.43 22.58
CA THR A 60 -3.01 32.06 22.09
C THR A 60 -2.09 32.04 20.88
N GLY A 61 -1.10 31.14 20.88
CA GLY A 61 -0.26 30.84 19.74
C GLY A 61 -0.62 29.47 19.15
N PHE A 62 -0.54 29.34 17.83
CA PHE A 62 -0.62 28.08 17.10
C PHE A 62 0.39 28.11 15.93
N PRO A 63 1.14 27.03 15.67
CA PRO A 63 2.11 26.96 14.57
C PRO A 63 1.41 26.77 13.21
N VAL A 64 0.64 27.79 12.78
CA VAL A 64 -0.11 27.79 11.51
C VAL A 64 0.76 27.41 10.30
N PRO A 65 1.98 27.95 10.12
CA PRO A 65 2.79 27.62 8.93
C PRO A 65 3.16 26.13 8.86
N GLU A 66 3.64 25.55 9.95
CA GLU A 66 4.02 24.13 9.99
C GLU A 66 2.80 23.22 9.75
N TYR A 67 1.66 23.59 10.35
CA TYR A 67 0.40 22.87 10.16
C TYR A 67 -0.04 22.86 8.69
N GLU A 68 -0.04 24.03 8.04
CA GLU A 68 -0.45 24.14 6.64
C GLU A 68 0.49 23.39 5.69
N GLU A 69 1.81 23.46 5.92
CA GLU A 69 2.80 22.72 5.13
C GLU A 69 2.60 21.20 5.25
N ALA A 70 2.44 20.69 6.47
CA ALA A 70 2.21 19.27 6.71
C ALA A 70 0.91 18.80 6.05
N LYS A 71 -0.17 19.59 6.15
CA LYS A 71 -1.46 19.31 5.53
C LYS A 71 -1.39 19.31 4.00
N ALA A 72 -0.67 20.26 3.41
CA ALA A 72 -0.47 20.33 1.97
C ALA A 72 0.31 19.11 1.44
N MET A 73 1.36 18.69 2.15
CA MET A 73 2.15 17.50 1.80
C MET A 73 1.32 16.21 1.87
N MET A 74 0.53 16.05 2.94
CA MET A 74 -0.39 14.92 3.08
C MET A 74 -1.39 14.89 1.91
N LYS A 75 -2.00 16.03 1.56
CA LYS A 75 -2.93 16.12 0.43
C LYS A 75 -2.31 15.68 -0.90
N LYS A 76 -1.05 16.07 -1.17
CA LYS A 76 -0.30 15.63 -2.36
C LYS A 76 -0.09 14.12 -2.37
N ARG A 77 0.25 13.52 -1.23
CA ARG A 77 0.44 12.06 -1.13
C ARG A 77 -0.86 11.28 -1.30
N VAL A 78 -1.96 11.77 -0.74
CA VAL A 78 -3.30 11.18 -0.95
C VAL A 78 -3.70 11.24 -2.42
N ALA A 79 -3.45 12.35 -3.11
CA ALA A 79 -3.71 12.45 -4.55
C ALA A 79 -2.83 11.46 -5.36
N LYS A 80 -1.53 11.33 -5.02
CA LYS A 80 -0.65 10.36 -5.65
C LYS A 80 -1.12 8.92 -5.38
N LEU A 81 -1.57 8.61 -4.16
CA LEU A 81 -2.09 7.29 -3.82
C LEU A 81 -3.28 6.92 -4.72
N GLY A 82 -4.22 7.84 -4.95
CA GLY A 82 -5.35 7.58 -5.84
C GLY A 82 -4.93 7.22 -7.27
N ILE A 83 -3.95 7.93 -7.83
CA ILE A 83 -3.40 7.62 -9.16
C ILE A 83 -2.79 6.21 -9.19
N LEU A 84 -1.98 5.86 -8.19
CA LEU A 84 -1.37 4.54 -8.12
C LEU A 84 -2.42 3.43 -7.92
N GLU A 85 -3.48 3.68 -7.16
CA GLU A 85 -4.58 2.72 -6.96
C GLU A 85 -5.31 2.44 -8.28
N ASP A 86 -5.49 3.45 -9.13
CA ASP A 86 -6.02 3.29 -10.49
C ASP A 86 -5.06 2.48 -11.37
N GLU A 87 -3.76 2.81 -11.36
CA GLU A 87 -2.72 2.05 -12.08
C GLU A 87 -2.63 0.58 -11.61
N LEU A 88 -2.77 0.34 -10.30
CA LEU A 88 -2.80 -1.02 -9.74
C LEU A 88 -4.00 -1.80 -10.27
N GLN A 89 -5.16 -1.17 -10.43
CA GLN A 89 -6.34 -1.82 -10.98
C GLN A 89 -6.13 -2.25 -12.43
N GLU A 90 -5.47 -1.41 -13.24
CA GLU A 90 -5.07 -1.77 -14.60
C GLU A 90 -4.06 -2.91 -14.63
N ALA A 91 -3.03 -2.84 -13.78
CA ALA A 91 -2.03 -3.89 -13.65
C ALA A 91 -2.65 -5.23 -13.20
N LEU A 92 -3.61 -5.19 -12.28
CA LEU A 92 -4.35 -6.37 -11.82
C LEU A 92 -5.11 -7.04 -12.98
N ASN A 93 -5.79 -6.25 -13.81
CA ASN A 93 -6.48 -6.77 -15.00
C ASN A 93 -5.48 -7.45 -15.96
N ALA A 94 -4.32 -6.82 -16.20
CA ALA A 94 -3.28 -7.39 -17.05
C ALA A 94 -2.71 -8.71 -16.48
N VAL A 95 -2.52 -8.79 -15.17
CA VAL A 95 -2.14 -10.03 -14.47
C VAL A 95 -3.22 -11.11 -14.62
N ASP A 96 -4.48 -10.76 -14.45
CA ASP A 96 -5.60 -11.70 -14.59
C ASP A 96 -5.69 -12.29 -16.01
N ASP A 97 -5.57 -11.44 -17.03
CA ASP A 97 -5.54 -11.84 -18.44
C ASP A 97 -4.32 -12.73 -18.75
N TYR A 98 -3.15 -12.35 -18.23
CA TYR A 98 -1.95 -13.17 -18.37
C TYR A 98 -2.14 -14.54 -17.72
N ILE A 99 -2.64 -14.60 -16.48
CA ILE A 99 -2.90 -15.86 -15.80
C ILE A 99 -3.94 -16.68 -16.58
N ALA A 100 -4.99 -16.07 -17.12
CA ALA A 100 -6.00 -16.75 -17.93
C ALA A 100 -5.38 -17.40 -19.20
N SER A 101 -4.36 -16.77 -19.79
CA SER A 101 -3.65 -17.28 -20.97
C SER A 101 -2.80 -18.54 -20.72
N ILE A 102 -2.41 -18.82 -19.46
CA ILE A 102 -1.55 -19.96 -19.12
C ILE A 102 -2.28 -21.28 -19.47
N PRO A 103 -1.74 -22.18 -20.31
CA PRO A 103 -2.49 -23.34 -20.79
C PRO A 103 -2.88 -24.34 -19.70
N LYS A 104 -1.98 -24.59 -18.74
CA LYS A 104 -2.16 -25.63 -17.72
C LYS A 104 -3.00 -25.12 -16.56
N SER A 105 -4.16 -25.74 -16.32
CA SER A 105 -5.10 -25.31 -15.27
C SER A 105 -4.52 -25.35 -13.86
N ASP A 106 -3.69 -26.33 -13.54
CA ASP A 106 -3.07 -26.41 -12.20
C ASP A 106 -2.02 -25.32 -12.00
N LEU A 107 -1.35 -24.91 -13.08
CA LEU A 107 -0.41 -23.79 -13.06
C LEU A 107 -1.13 -22.45 -12.96
N ARG A 108 -2.25 -22.26 -13.66
CA ARG A 108 -3.12 -21.07 -13.48
C ARG A 108 -3.49 -20.86 -12.02
N GLN A 109 -3.98 -21.91 -11.36
CA GLN A 109 -4.35 -21.82 -9.95
C GLN A 109 -3.16 -21.49 -9.05
N MET A 110 -1.98 -22.05 -9.35
CA MET A 110 -0.75 -21.72 -8.61
C MET A 110 -0.38 -20.24 -8.72
N PHE A 111 -0.51 -19.65 -9.91
CA PHE A 111 -0.25 -18.22 -10.13
C PHE A 111 -1.28 -17.34 -9.44
N ARG A 112 -2.58 -17.67 -9.52
CA ARG A 112 -3.63 -16.92 -8.80
C ARG A 112 -3.38 -16.89 -7.29
N LEU A 113 -3.14 -18.06 -6.72
CA LEU A 113 -2.88 -18.18 -5.28
C LEU A 113 -1.66 -17.37 -4.84
N TYR A 114 -0.63 -17.28 -5.69
CA TYR A 114 0.59 -16.56 -5.35
C TYR A 114 0.46 -15.03 -5.56
N TYR A 115 0.02 -14.59 -6.74
CA TYR A 115 0.02 -13.17 -7.11
C TYR A 115 -1.24 -12.42 -6.67
N LEU A 116 -2.42 -13.04 -6.75
CA LEU A 116 -3.70 -12.38 -6.46
C LEU A 116 -4.12 -12.58 -5.00
N ASP A 117 -3.96 -13.81 -4.49
CA ASP A 117 -4.34 -14.15 -3.11
C ASP A 117 -3.20 -13.92 -2.08
N ASP A 118 -2.03 -13.45 -2.54
CA ASP A 118 -0.87 -13.09 -1.72
C ASP A 118 -0.37 -14.23 -0.80
N LEU A 119 -0.55 -15.48 -1.23
CA LEU A 119 -0.19 -16.65 -0.42
C LEU A 119 1.29 -16.99 -0.57
N THR A 120 1.92 -17.36 0.55
CA THR A 120 3.27 -17.94 0.54
C THR A 120 3.30 -19.26 -0.24
N TRP A 121 4.44 -19.63 -0.82
CA TRP A 121 4.59 -20.91 -1.53
C TRP A 121 4.17 -22.14 -0.70
N ARG A 122 4.32 -22.06 0.63
CA ARG A 122 3.84 -23.08 1.56
C ARG A 122 2.31 -23.15 1.58
N GLN A 123 1.63 -22.02 1.72
CA GLN A 123 0.17 -21.94 1.67
C GLN A 123 -0.37 -22.35 0.29
N VAL A 124 0.29 -21.94 -0.79
CA VAL A 124 -0.01 -22.38 -2.16
C VAL A 124 0.06 -23.90 -2.25
N ALA A 125 1.13 -24.53 -1.77
CA ALA A 125 1.28 -25.99 -1.81
C ALA A 125 0.17 -26.71 -1.02
N THR A 126 -0.17 -26.22 0.18
CA THR A 126 -1.28 -26.76 0.97
C THR A 126 -2.61 -26.64 0.22
N ASN A 127 -2.91 -25.47 -0.33
CA ASN A 127 -4.14 -25.23 -1.08
C ASN A 127 -4.23 -26.12 -2.35
N MET A 128 -3.12 -26.25 -3.07
CA MET A 128 -3.01 -27.11 -4.25
C MET A 128 -3.20 -28.59 -3.91
N ASN A 129 -2.70 -29.06 -2.76
CA ASN A 129 -2.94 -30.45 -2.31
C ASN A 129 -4.41 -30.71 -1.97
N VAL A 130 -5.12 -29.72 -1.40
CA VAL A 130 -6.56 -29.80 -1.15
C VAL A 130 -7.34 -29.87 -2.46
N ARG A 131 -6.98 -29.04 -3.45
CA ARG A 131 -7.65 -29.00 -4.76
C ARG A 131 -7.38 -30.23 -5.63
N PHE A 132 -6.20 -30.84 -5.51
CA PHE A 132 -5.77 -31.97 -6.34
C PHE A 132 -5.40 -33.20 -5.47
N PRO A 133 -6.37 -33.77 -4.73
CA PRO A 133 -6.08 -34.80 -3.71
C PRO A 133 -5.58 -36.12 -4.30
N LYS A 134 -5.92 -36.42 -5.57
CA LYS A 134 -5.57 -37.67 -6.27
C LYS A 134 -4.20 -37.61 -6.95
N ARG A 135 -3.46 -36.51 -6.82
CA ARG A 135 -2.15 -36.35 -7.47
C ARG A 135 -1.14 -37.31 -6.84
N ARG A 136 -0.44 -38.09 -7.68
CA ARG A 136 0.55 -39.10 -7.24
C ARG A 136 1.68 -38.51 -6.37
N ILE A 137 2.21 -37.35 -6.77
CA ILE A 137 3.26 -36.64 -6.04
C ILE A 137 2.65 -35.36 -5.48
N LYS A 138 2.62 -35.23 -4.15
CA LYS A 138 2.09 -34.05 -3.47
C LYS A 138 2.84 -32.78 -3.87
N TYR A 139 2.13 -31.66 -3.86
CA TYR A 139 2.75 -30.35 -3.94
C TYR A 139 3.52 -30.05 -2.66
N THR A 140 4.69 -29.46 -2.83
CA THR A 140 5.56 -28.92 -1.79
C THR A 140 5.88 -27.48 -2.15
N GLU A 141 6.33 -26.71 -1.17
CA GLU A 141 6.77 -25.32 -1.37
C GLU A 141 7.76 -25.20 -2.54
N ASP A 142 8.84 -25.98 -2.50
CA ASP A 142 9.86 -26.00 -3.56
C ASP A 142 9.36 -26.48 -4.92
N SER A 143 8.46 -27.47 -4.95
CA SER A 143 7.94 -27.98 -6.23
C SER A 143 6.98 -27.00 -6.89
N CYS A 144 6.25 -26.19 -6.10
CA CYS A 144 5.45 -25.10 -6.63
C CYS A 144 6.36 -24.00 -7.19
N ARG A 145 7.30 -23.48 -6.38
CA ARG A 145 8.24 -22.43 -6.80
C ARG A 145 9.03 -22.84 -8.06
N LYS A 146 9.69 -24.00 -8.05
CA LYS A 146 10.45 -24.49 -9.23
C LYS A 146 9.59 -24.73 -10.47
N ARG A 147 8.29 -24.97 -10.31
CA ARG A 147 7.39 -25.16 -11.45
C ARG A 147 6.94 -23.81 -12.02
N HIS A 148 6.72 -22.85 -11.15
CA HIS A 148 6.50 -21.45 -11.50
C HIS A 148 7.71 -20.88 -12.25
N ASP A 149 8.91 -20.98 -11.67
CA ASP A 149 10.13 -20.37 -12.26
C ASP A 149 10.43 -20.96 -13.64
N ARG A 150 10.39 -22.29 -13.77
CA ARG A 150 10.57 -22.98 -15.06
C ARG A 150 9.51 -22.62 -16.10
N PHE A 151 8.35 -22.13 -15.70
CA PHE A 151 7.34 -21.66 -16.63
C PHE A 151 7.68 -20.27 -17.12
N LEU A 152 8.05 -19.36 -16.20
CA LEU A 152 8.49 -18.01 -16.55
C LEU A 152 9.77 -17.98 -17.38
N GLU A 153 10.69 -18.92 -17.19
CA GLU A 153 11.93 -19.04 -17.98
C GLU A 153 11.70 -19.58 -19.40
N LYS A 154 10.55 -20.21 -19.67
CA LYS A 154 10.24 -20.85 -20.96
C LYS A 154 9.42 -19.97 -21.89
N ILE A 155 8.90 -18.86 -21.38
CA ILE A 155 8.14 -17.84 -22.11
C ILE A 155 9.15 -16.84 -22.65
#